data_AF-A0A399YN71-F1
#
_entry.id   AF-A0A399YN71-F1
#
_cell.length_a   1.000
_cell.length_b   1.000
_cell.length_c   1.000
_cell.angle_alpha   90.00
_cell.angle_beta   90.00
_cell.angle_gamma   90.00
#
_symmetry.space_group_name_H-M   'P 1'
#
loop_
_entity.id
_entity.type
_entity.pdbx_description
1 polymer ?
#
loop_
_entity_poly.entity_id
_entity_poly.type
_entity_poly.pdbx_seq_one_letter_code
_entity_poly.pdbx_strand_id
1 'polypeptide(L)' 'MTSTPATSVSELERLKVLHNGEKQQLTFSDAEFERRLAGLRQIMSEKELDAVVLTSYHGIKYYSDFLFTYFGRS' A
#
# COMPACT_ATOMS: atom_id res chain seq x y z
N MET A 1 14.93 25.96 -11.47
CA MET A 1 14.61 25.10 -12.63
C MET A 1 13.15 25.34 -12.97
N THR A 2 12.87 26.12 -14.01
CA THR A 2 11.51 26.41 -14.47
C THR A 2 11.03 25.24 -15.31
N SER A 3 10.20 24.34 -14.76
CA SER A 3 9.55 23.32 -15.58
C SER A 3 8.53 24.00 -16.48
N THR A 4 8.66 23.81 -17.79
CA THR A 4 7.60 24.15 -18.73
C THR A 4 6.29 23.51 -18.27
N PRO A 5 5.19 24.27 -18.14
CA PRO A 5 3.91 23.70 -17.74
C PRO A 5 3.45 22.69 -18.79
N ALA A 6 2.96 21.53 -18.34
CA ALA A 6 2.42 20.51 -19.22
C ALA A 6 1.23 21.07 -20.00
N THR A 7 1.22 20.83 -21.31
CA THR A 7 0.16 21.26 -22.23
C THR A 7 -0.80 20.14 -22.61
N SER A 8 -0.47 18.88 -22.27
CA SER A 8 -1.31 17.71 -22.48
C SER A 8 -1.28 16.74 -21.29
N VAL A 9 -2.34 15.93 -21.13
CA VAL A 9 -2.45 14.96 -20.02
C VAL A 9 -1.35 13.89 -20.07
N SER A 10 -0.87 13.53 -21.26
CA SER A 10 0.20 12.54 -21.46
C SER A 10 1.57 12.98 -20.93
N GLU A 11 1.76 14.29 -20.70
CA GLU A 11 3.00 14.85 -20.14
C GLU A 11 3.01 14.79 -18.61
N LEU A 12 1.88 14.49 -17.97
CA LEU A 12 1.77 14.39 -16.52
C LEU A 12 2.38 13.08 -16.01
N GLU A 13 3.02 13.15 -14.85
CA GLU A 13 3.57 11.97 -14.17
C GLU A 13 2.45 10.98 -13.82
N ARG A 14 2.59 9.72 -14.25
CA ARG A 14 1.62 8.66 -13.98
C ARG A 14 1.60 8.22 -12.51
N LEU A 15 2.73 8.33 -11.82
CA LEU A 15 2.90 7.88 -10.43
C LEU A 15 3.57 8.97 -9.62
N LYS A 16 3.05 9.21 -8.41
CA LYS A 16 3.61 10.14 -7.45
C LYS A 16 3.53 9.56 -6.05
N VAL A 17 4.61 9.71 -5.27
CA VAL A 17 4.63 9.36 -3.85
C VAL A 17 4.42 10.62 -3.04
N LEU A 18 3.45 10.61 -2.13
CA LEU A 18 3.09 11.76 -1.30
C LEU A 18 3.10 11.35 0.18
N HIS A 19 4.15 11.72 0.90
CA HIS A 19 4.23 11.59 2.36
C HIS A 19 3.74 12.89 3.01
N ASN A 20 2.42 13.07 3.05
CA ASN A 20 1.81 14.28 3.59
C ASN A 20 1.47 14.11 5.08
N GLY A 21 2.14 14.87 5.94
CA GLY A 21 2.00 14.77 7.40
C GLY A 21 2.75 13.59 8.01
N GLU A 22 2.42 13.27 9.25
CA GLU A 22 3.10 12.24 10.05
C GLU A 22 2.27 10.96 10.18
N LYS A 23 2.95 9.82 10.35
CA LYS A 23 2.29 8.54 10.62
C LYS A 23 1.48 8.63 11.92
N GLN A 24 0.22 8.21 11.85
CA GLN A 24 -0.65 8.14 13.02
C GLN A 24 -0.41 6.86 13.81
N GLN A 25 -0.87 6.85 15.06
CA GLN A 25 -0.85 5.66 15.88
C GLN A 25 -1.65 4.54 15.19
N LEU A 26 -1.03 3.36 15.12
CA LEU A 26 -1.67 2.18 14.54
C LEU A 26 -2.74 1.60 15.47
N THR A 27 -3.69 0.89 14.88
CA THR A 27 -4.77 0.18 15.59
C THR A 27 -4.22 -0.92 16.51
N PHE A 28 -3.10 -1.54 16.12
CA PHE A 28 -2.42 -2.59 16.88
C PHE A 28 -0.95 -2.21 17.12
N SER A 29 -0.30 -2.91 18.04
CA SER A 29 1.13 -2.72 18.30
C SER A 29 2.00 -3.19 17.13
N ASP A 30 3.22 -2.68 17.07
CA ASP A 30 4.22 -3.10 16.08
C ASP A 30 4.46 -4.61 16.13
N ALA A 31 4.53 -5.19 17.33
CA ALA A 31 4.69 -6.63 17.53
C ALA A 31 3.56 -7.47 16.91
N GLU A 32 2.32 -6.97 16.94
CA GLU A 32 1.19 -7.65 16.32
C GLU A 32 1.27 -7.60 14.79
N PHE A 33 1.67 -6.48 14.20
CA PHE A 33 1.89 -6.40 12.76
C PHE A 33 3.05 -7.28 12.29
N GLU A 34 4.16 -7.29 13.03
CA GLU A 34 5.30 -8.17 12.73
C GLU A 34 4.90 -9.64 12.80
N ARG A 35 4.10 -10.06 13.79
CA ARG A 35 3.56 -11.43 13.87
C ARG A 35 2.76 -11.79 12.61
N ARG A 36 1.88 -10.90 12.15
CA ARG A 36 1.05 -11.11 10.96
C ARG A 36 1.90 -11.21 9.69
N LEU A 37 2.82 -10.27 9.48
CA LEU A 37 3.69 -10.24 8.31
C LEU A 37 4.65 -11.42 8.27
N ALA A 38 5.22 -11.82 9.42
CA ALA A 38 6.05 -13.01 9.53
C ALA A 38 5.28 -14.27 9.16
N GLY A 39 4.04 -14.43 9.65
CA GLY A 39 3.16 -15.55 9.28
C GLY A 39 2.85 -15.57 7.77
N LEU A 40 2.56 -14.43 7.17
CA LEU A 40 2.35 -14.34 5.72
C LEU A 40 3.60 -14.76 4.93
N ARG A 41 4.77 -14.27 5.32
CA ARG A 41 6.05 -14.60 4.66
C ARG A 41 6.43 -16.06 4.83
N GLN A 42 6.11 -16.68 5.97
CA GLN A 42 6.27 -18.11 6.17
C GLN A 42 5.41 -18.90 5.17
N ILE A 43 4.12 -18.56 5.05
CA ILE A 43 3.22 -19.20 4.08
C ILE A 43 3.73 -19.00 2.64
N MET A 44 4.25 -17.80 2.32
CA MET A 44 4.86 -17.54 1.02
C MET A 44 6.07 -18.45 0.76
N SER A 45 6.96 -18.61 1.74
CA SER A 45 8.11 -19.51 1.62
C SER A 45 7.70 -20.97 1.46
N GLU A 46 6.72 -21.44 2.22
CA GLU A 46 6.20 -22.82 2.16
C GLU A 46 5.53 -23.12 0.82
N LYS A 47 5.05 -22.10 0.12
CA LYS A 47 4.34 -22.20 -1.16
C LYS A 47 5.16 -21.74 -2.36
N GLU A 48 6.45 -21.44 -2.17
CA GLU A 48 7.35 -20.95 -3.23
C GLU A 48 6.79 -19.70 -3.96
N LEU A 49 6.26 -18.74 -3.18
CA LEU A 49 5.69 -17.49 -3.71
C LEU A 49 6.68 -16.34 -3.58
N ASP A 50 7.03 -15.72 -4.71
CA ASP A 50 7.91 -14.54 -4.72
C ASP A 50 7.23 -13.28 -4.18
N ALA A 51 5.92 -13.13 -4.42
CA ALA A 51 5.17 -11.94 -4.05
C ALA A 51 3.68 -12.23 -3.82
N VAL A 52 3.05 -11.38 -3.00
CA VAL A 52 1.60 -11.37 -2.77
C VAL A 52 1.08 -9.96 -3.00
N VAL A 53 0.07 -9.83 -3.87
CA VAL A 53 -0.66 -8.57 -4.10
C VAL A 53 -2.03 -8.67 -3.47
N LEU A 54 -2.24 -7.92 -2.38
CA LEU A 54 -3.50 -7.90 -1.64
C LEU A 54 -4.45 -6.88 -2.29
N THR A 55 -5.63 -7.33 -2.71
CA THR A 55 -6.63 -6.48 -3.38
C THR A 55 -7.93 -6.32 -2.58
N SER A 56 -8.16 -7.18 -1.58
CA SER A 56 -9.34 -7.11 -0.72
C SER A 56 -9.14 -6.07 0.39
N TYR A 57 -10.22 -5.41 0.81
CA TYR A 57 -10.23 -4.51 1.97
C TYR A 57 -9.62 -5.16 3.21
N HIS A 58 -10.05 -6.39 3.49
CA HIS A 58 -9.63 -7.13 4.67
C HIS A 58 -8.15 -7.46 4.63
N GLY A 59 -7.63 -7.93 3.49
CA GLY A 59 -6.20 -8.24 3.35
C GLY A 59 -5.34 -7.01 3.56
N ILE A 60 -5.64 -5.91 2.84
CA ILE A 60 -4.88 -4.67 2.96
C ILE A 60 -4.93 -4.14 4.40
N LYS A 61 -6.13 -4.02 4.99
CA LYS A 61 -6.29 -3.56 6.39
C LYS A 61 -5.57 -4.45 7.39
N TYR A 62 -5.67 -5.77 7.25
CA TYR A 62 -5.10 -6.73 8.21
C TYR A 62 -3.57 -6.66 8.29
N TYR A 63 -2.90 -6.46 7.15
CA TYR A 63 -1.43 -6.46 7.07
C TYR A 63 -0.79 -5.07 7.07
N SER A 64 -1.53 -3.99 6.81
CA SER A 64 -0.95 -2.63 6.70
C SER A 64 -1.65 -1.55 7.51
N ASP A 65 -2.71 -1.90 8.26
CA ASP A 65 -3.61 -0.98 8.97
C ASP A 65 -4.37 0.03 8.09
N PHE A 66 -4.23 -0.05 6.77
CA PHE A 66 -4.85 0.88 5.84
C PHE A 66 -6.19 0.33 5.34
N LEU A 67 -7.27 1.05 5.61
CA LEU A 67 -8.57 0.78 5.02
C LEU A 67 -8.83 1.79 3.92
N PHE A 68 -8.72 1.34 2.67
CA PHE A 68 -9.01 2.20 1.52
C PHE A 68 -10.51 2.31 1.25
N THR A 69 -10.93 3.39 0.60
CA THR A 69 -12.28 3.54 0.05
C THR A 69 -12.26 3.24 -1.44
N TYR A 70 -13.00 2.23 -1.87
CA TYR A 70 -13.21 1.99 -3.29
C TYR A 70 -14.30 2.92 -3.81
N PHE A 71 -13.93 3.86 -4.69
CA PHE A 71 -14.89 4.74 -5.35
C PHE A 71 -15.57 4.12 -6.57
N GLY A 72 -15.15 2.92 -7.01
CA GLY A 72 -15.89 2.15 -8.01
C GLY A 72 -16.14 2.84 -9.34
N ARG A 73 -15.15 3.57 -9.89
CA ARG A 73 -15.28 4.12 -11.25
C ARG A 73 -15.00 3.00 -12.25
N SER A 74 -16.05 2.34 -12.72
CA SER A 74 -16.07 1.50 -13.93
C SER A 74 -16.39 2.35 -15.14
#